data_AF-A0A2E1FMX8-F1
#
_entry.id   AF-A0A2E1FMX8-F1
#
_cell.length_a   1.000
_cell.length_b   1.000
_cell.length_c   1.000
_cell.angle_alpha   90.00
_cell.angle_beta   90.00
_cell.angle_gamma   90.00
#
_symmetry.space_group_name_H-M   'P 1'
#
loop_
_entity.id
_entity.type
_entity.pdbx_description
1 polymer ?
#
loop_
_entity_poly.entity_id
_entity_poly.type
_entity_poly.pdbx_seq_one_letter_code
_entity_poly.pdbx_strand_id
1 'polypeptide(L)' 'MDIWDDVIQSYNKEIEGLKNSLASGSIEDYAHYRQLVGSISGIEWSRQQLTEIIKRRQYADEEDF' A
#
# COMPACT_ATOMS: atom_id res chain seq x y z
N MET A 1 -4.22 -16.69 8.58
CA MET A 1 -3.84 -15.55 7.74
C MET A 1 -5.15 -14.99 7.24
N ASP A 2 -5.51 -13.80 7.71
CA ASP A 2 -6.73 -13.11 7.27
C ASP A 2 -6.54 -12.68 5.81
N ILE A 3 -7.61 -12.59 5.02
CA ILE A 3 -7.57 -12.08 3.64
C ILE A 3 -6.91 -10.69 3.63
N TRP A 4 -7.09 -9.91 4.69
CA TRP A 4 -6.43 -8.62 4.83
C TRP A 4 -4.91 -8.69 4.95
N ASP A 5 -4.37 -9.73 5.60
CA ASP A 5 -2.92 -9.94 5.69
C ASP A 5 -2.31 -10.20 4.30
N ASP A 6 -2.99 -10.98 3.46
CA ASP A 6 -2.58 -11.25 2.08
C ASP A 6 -2.52 -9.96 1.25
N VAL A 7 -3.53 -9.09 1.42
CA VAL A 7 -3.59 -7.79 0.74
C VAL A 7 -2.44 -6.89 1.18
N ILE A 8 -2.15 -6.82 2.48
CA ILE A 8 -0.99 -6.06 3.00
C ILE A 8 0.32 -6.59 2.40
N GLN A 9 0.50 -7.91 2.36
CA GLN A 9 1.70 -8.50 1.77
C GLN A 9 1.84 -8.15 0.29
N SER A 10 0.75 -8.20 -0.48
CA SER A 10 0.74 -7.81 -1.90
C SER A 10 1.11 -6.35 -2.08
N TYR A 11 0.55 -5.43 -1.28
CA TYR A 11 0.89 -4.01 -1.33
C TYR A 11 2.36 -3.75 -0.98
N ASN A 12 2.88 -4.41 0.05
CA ASN A 12 4.29 -4.26 0.43
C ASN A 12 5.22 -4.76 -0.67
N LYS A 13 4.89 -5.89 -1.31
CA LYS A 13 5.65 -6.44 -2.42
C LYS A 13 5.70 -5.48 -3.61
N GLU A 14 4.57 -4.86 -3.95
CA GLU A 14 4.50 -3.89 -5.03
C GLU A 14 5.32 -2.63 -4.72
N ILE A 15 5.19 -2.08 -3.50
CA ILE A 15 5.98 -0.92 -3.05
C ILE A 15 7.48 -1.23 -3.15
N GLU A 16 7.92 -2.41 -2.71
CA GLU A 16 9.31 -2.82 -2.83
C GLU A 16 9.76 -2.94 -4.29
N GLY A 17 8.91 -3.45 -5.19
CA GLY A 17 9.18 -3.46 -6.63
C GLY A 17 9.40 -2.05 -7.21
N LEU A 18 8.55 -1.09 -6.82
CA LEU A 18 8.66 0.31 -7.25
C LEU A 18 9.91 0.99 -6.66
N LYS A 19 10.25 0.71 -5.40
CA LYS A 19 11.48 1.22 -4.76
C LYS A 19 12.73 0.66 -5.41
N ASN A 20 12.75 -0.63 -5.74
CA ASN A 20 13.86 -1.24 -6.47
C ASN A 20 14.00 -0.64 -7.87
N SER A 21 12.89 -0.33 -8.54
CA SER A 21 12.90 0.38 -9.82
C SER A 21 13.52 1.77 -9.69
N LEU A 22 13.17 2.53 -8.64
CA LEU A 22 13.82 3.81 -8.30
C LEU A 22 15.32 3.68 -8.07
N ALA A 23 15.73 2.69 -7.28
CA ALA A 23 17.13 2.47 -6.89
C ALA A 23 18.01 1.97 -8.05
N SER A 24 17.42 1.25 -9.02
CA SER A 24 18.13 0.67 -10.16
C SER A 24 18.70 1.70 -11.14
N GLY A 25 18.29 2.97 -11.04
CA GLY A 25 18.69 4.01 -12.00
C GLY A 25 17.98 3.90 -13.35
N SER A 26 16.99 3.02 -13.50
CA SER A 26 16.17 2.84 -14.72
C SER A 26 15.18 3.98 -14.97
N ILE A 27 15.31 5.09 -14.24
CA ILE A 27 14.41 6.24 -14.35
C ILE A 27 15.00 7.20 -15.38
N GLU A 28 14.37 7.19 -16.54
CA GLU A 28 14.83 7.93 -17.71
C GLU A 28 14.62 9.45 -17.56
N ASP A 29 13.58 9.88 -16.82
CA ASP A 29 13.27 11.30 -16.63
C ASP A 29 12.51 11.63 -15.33
N TYR A 30 12.37 12.92 -15.04
CA TYR A 30 11.65 13.43 -13.87
C TYR A 30 10.15 13.07 -13.89
N ALA A 31 9.55 12.93 -15.07
CA ALA A 31 8.14 12.58 -15.19
C ALA A 31 7.91 11.15 -14.69
N HIS A 32 8.75 10.21 -15.12
CA HIS A 32 8.74 8.82 -14.68
C HIS A 32 9.03 8.71 -13.18
N TYR A 33 9.99 9.48 -12.66
CA TYR A 33 10.23 9.57 -11.21
C TYR A 33 8.96 9.96 -10.45
N ARG A 34 8.29 11.04 -10.86
CA ARG A 34 7.07 11.52 -10.20
C ARG A 34 5.94 10.50 -10.26
N GLN A 35 5.81 9.78 -11.37
CA GLN A 35 4.80 8.74 -11.51
C GLN A 35 5.05 7.57 -10.54
N LEU A 36 6.30 7.11 -10.42
CA LEU A 36 6.67 6.04 -9.49
C LEU A 36 6.44 6.45 -8.03
N VAL A 37 6.90 7.64 -7.65
CA VAL A 37 6.66 8.18 -6.29
C VAL A 37 5.17 8.32 -6.01
N GLY A 38 4.39 8.86 -6.96
CA GLY A 38 2.93 8.96 -6.82
C GLY A 38 2.24 7.60 -6.66
N SER A 39 2.72 6.59 -7.38
CA SER A 39 2.21 5.21 -7.27
C SER A 39 2.50 4.62 -5.89
N ILE A 40 3.73 4.78 -5.38
CA ILE A 40 4.10 4.34 -4.03
C ILE A 40 3.20 5.01 -2.98
N SER A 41 3.07 6.34 -3.02
CA SER A 41 2.25 7.09 -2.07
C SER A 41 0.77 6.70 -2.14
N GLY A 42 0.24 6.42 -3.34
CA GLY A 42 -1.13 5.97 -3.53
C GLY A 42 -1.39 4.59 -2.91
N ILE A 43 -0.46 3.65 -3.05
CA ILE A 43 -0.57 2.32 -2.43
C ILE A 43 -0.46 2.43 -0.90
N GLU A 44 0.47 3.23 -0.38
CA GLU A 44 0.64 3.45 1.06
C GLU A 44 -0.62 4.06 1.70
N TRP A 45 -1.18 5.09 1.06
CA TRP A 45 -2.42 5.72 1.51
C TRP A 45 -3.59 4.73 1.49
N SER A 46 -3.74 3.98 0.39
CA SER A 46 -4.80 2.98 0.25
C SER A 46 -4.71 1.90 1.33
N ARG A 47 -3.49 1.40 1.61
CA ARG A 47 -3.23 0.44 2.71
C ARG A 47 -3.68 1.00 4.05
N GLN A 48 -3.34 2.25 4.35
CA GLN A 48 -3.73 2.88 5.61
C GLN A 48 -5.26 2.99 5.74
N GLN A 49 -5.92 3.55 4.72
CA GLN A 49 -7.38 3.77 4.77
C GLN A 49 -8.16 2.46 4.92
N LEU A 50 -7.77 1.44 4.18
CA LEU A 50 -8.41 0.12 4.27
C LEU A 50 -8.14 -0.55 5.62
N THR A 51 -6.93 -0.41 6.17
CA THR A 51 -6.62 -0.89 7.54
C THR A 51 -7.55 -0.23 8.56
N GLU A 52 -7.75 1.08 8.46
CA GLU A 52 -8.63 1.82 9.36
C GLU A 52 -10.09 1.37 9.22
N ILE A 53 -10.58 1.15 8.00
CA ILE A 53 -11.95 0.66 7.75
C ILE A 53 -12.15 -0.74 8.36
N ILE A 54 -11.20 -1.65 8.17
CA ILE A 54 -11.29 -3.02 8.69
C ILE A 54 -11.27 -3.02 10.21
N LYS A 55 -10.35 -2.25 10.82
CA LYS A 55 -10.31 -2.06 12.28
C LYS A 55 -11.65 -1.54 12.81
N ARG A 56 -12.19 -0.48 12.20
CA ARG A 56 -13.48 0.09 12.62
C ARG A 56 -14.61 -0.93 12.56
N ARG A 57 -14.64 -1.79 11.54
CA ARG A 57 -15.65 -2.85 11.42
C ARG A 57 -15.48 -3.92 12.49
N GLN A 58 -14.26 -4.37 12.72
CA GLN A 58 -13.96 -5.35 13.78
C GLN A 58 -14.38 -4.83 15.16
N TYR A 59 -14.06 -3.58 15.50
CA TYR A 59 -14.46 -2.98 16.78
C TYR A 59 -15.97 -2.72 16.88
N ALA A 60 -16.64 -2.34 15.78
CA ALA A 60 -18.08 -2.16 15.76
C ALA A 60 -18.82 -3.49 15.96
N ASP A 61 -18.33 -4.58 15.37
CA ASP A 61 -18.89 -5.91 15.56
C ASP A 61 -18.65 -6.45 16.99
N GLU A 62 -17.64 -5.94 17.71
CA GLU A 62 -17.35 -6.28 19.12
C GLU A 62 -18.19 -5.49 20.15
N GLU A 63 -18.65 -4.28 19.82
CA GLU A 63 -19.46 -3.44 20.74
C GLU A 63 -20.96 -3.84 20.81
N ASP A 64 -21.45 -4.65 19.87
CA ASP A 64 -22.84 -5.10 19.79
C ASP A 64 -23.15 -6.40 20.59
N PHE A 65 -22.23 -6.88 21.45
CA PHE A 65 -22.38 -8.10 22.27
C PHE A 65 -22.24 -7.89 23.79
#